data_AF-A0A392PHT1-F1
#
_entry.id   AF-A0A392PHT1-F1
#
_cell.length_a   1.000
_cell.length_b   1.000
_cell.length_c   1.000
_cell.angle_alpha   90.00
_cell.angle_beta   90.00
_cell.angle_gamma   90.00
#
_symmetry.space_group_name_H-M   'P 1'
#
loop_
_entity.id
_entity.type
_entity.pdbx_description
1 polymer ?
#
loop_
_entity_poly.entity_id
_entity_poly.type
_entity_poly.pdbx_seq_one_letter_code
_entity_poly.pdbx_strand_id
1 'polypeptide(L)' 'MVFLTLSVSALRHKTLFFFALYVLSIGEGGHKPCVQTFAADQFDDDTPEEKDAKSSFFNWWYLGIVAGSTAAVFIPVYLQ' A
#
# COMPACT_ATOMS: atom_id res chain seq x y z
N MET A 1 11.29 -13.34 6.02
CA MET A 1 12.66 -13.29 5.45
C MET A 1 13.14 -14.68 5.04
N VAL A 2 13.24 -15.67 5.94
CA VAL A 2 13.74 -17.03 5.62
C VAL A 2 12.93 -17.78 4.55
N PHE A 3 11.59 -17.75 4.62
CA PHE A 3 10.73 -18.35 3.60
C PHE A 3 10.82 -17.67 2.22
N LEU A 4 11.03 -16.34 2.20
CA LEU A 4 11.21 -15.58 0.96
C LEU A 4 12.55 -15.95 0.29
N THR A 5 13.63 -16.05 1.07
CA THR A 5 14.94 -16.48 0.56
C THR A 5 14.93 -17.91 0.02
N LEU A 6 14.16 -18.82 0.63
CA LEU A 6 13.97 -20.19 0.14
C LEU A 6 13.20 -20.22 -1.19
N SER A 7 12.07 -19.52 -1.31
CA SER A 7 11.31 -19.44 -2.58
C SER A 7 12.12 -18.83 -3.72
N VAL A 8 12.94 -17.82 -3.45
CA VAL A 8 13.79 -17.17 -4.47
C VAL A 8 14.93 -18.07 -4.93
N SER A 9 15.37 -19.00 -4.08
CA SER A 9 16.43 -19.95 -4.42
C SER A 9 16.06 -20.85 -5.60
N ALA A 10 14.76 -21.13 -5.78
CA ALA A 10 14.18 -21.89 -6.87
C ALA A 10 13.92 -21.07 -8.15
N LEU A 11 14.06 -19.73 -8.10
CA LEU A 11 13.78 -18.86 -9.24
C LEU A 11 14.94 -18.85 -10.25
N ARG A 12 14.62 -18.99 -11.54
CA ARG A 12 15.62 -18.95 -12.62
C ARG A 12 16.24 -17.56 -12.83
N HIS A 13 15.52 -16.49 -12.50
CA HIS A 13 15.94 -15.10 -12.73
C HIS A 13 16.05 -14.28 -11.43
N LYS A 14 16.99 -14.65 -10.56
CA LYS A 14 17.17 -14.05 -9.22
C LYS A 14 17.49 -12.55 -9.26
N THR A 15 18.34 -12.12 -10.19
CA THR A 15 18.75 -10.71 -10.32
C THR A 15 17.57 -9.80 -10.64
N LEU A 16 16.72 -10.21 -11.59
CA LEU A 16 15.52 -9.44 -11.96
C LEU A 16 14.52 -9.37 -10.81
N PHE A 17 14.36 -10.48 -10.07
CA PHE A 17 13.48 -10.52 -8.90
C PHE A 17 13.91 -9.53 -7.81
N PHE A 18 15.18 -9.54 -7.41
CA PHE A 18 15.66 -8.59 -6.39
C PHE A 18 15.66 -7.15 -6.89
N PHE A 19 15.98 -6.91 -8.17
CA PHE A 19 15.86 -5.59 -8.78
C PHE A 19 14.43 -5.05 -8.68
N ALA A 20 13.43 -5.87 -9.04
CA ALA A 20 12.02 -5.50 -8.93
C ALA A 20 11.60 -5.20 -7.47
N LEU A 21 12.08 -5.99 -6.51
CA LEU A 21 11.83 -5.73 -5.09
C LEU A 21 12.44 -4.41 -4.62
N TYR A 22 13.66 -4.07 -5.05
CA TYR A 22 14.28 -2.79 -4.70
C TYR A 22 13.49 -1.62 -5.28
N VAL A 23 13.11 -1.69 -6.56
CA VAL A 23 12.28 -0.65 -7.20
C VAL A 23 10.95 -0.48 -6.47
N LEU A 24 10.27 -1.58 -6.12
CA LEU A 24 9.03 -1.56 -5.35
C LEU A 24 9.23 -0.92 -3.98
N SER A 25 10.29 -1.30 -3.24
CA SER A 25 10.56 -0.79 -1.90
C SER A 25 10.83 0.71 -1.88
N ILE A 26 11.55 1.22 -2.89
CA ILE A 26 11.84 2.65 -3.05
C ILE A 26 10.56 3.41 -3.42
N GLY A 27 9.78 2.88 -4.37
CA GLY A 27 8.53 3.48 -4.80
C GLY A 27 7.52 3.59 -3.65
N GLU A 28 7.28 2.49 -2.94
CA GLU A 28 6.36 2.46 -1.80
C GLU A 28 6.85 3.31 -0.62
N GLY A 29 8.17 3.30 -0.36
CA GLY A 29 8.79 4.10 0.70
C GLY A 29 8.65 5.60 0.48
N GLY A 30 8.73 6.08 -0.77
CA GLY A 30 8.53 7.48 -1.11
C GLY A 30 7.06 7.88 -1.26
N HIS A 31 6.22 7.02 -1.82
CA HIS A 31 4.82 7.31 -2.12
C HIS A 31 3.96 7.43 -0.84
N LYS A 32 4.05 6.45 0.08
CA LYS A 32 3.20 6.39 1.29
C LYS A 32 3.23 7.67 2.15
N PRO A 33 4.39 8.23 2.54
CA PRO A 33 4.42 9.40 3.43
C PRO A 33 3.96 10.70 2.75
N CYS A 34 4.11 10.82 1.43
CA CYS A 34 3.78 12.04 0.69
C CYS A 34 2.29 12.14 0.34
N VAL A 35 1.65 11.03 0.00
CA VAL A 35 0.27 11.07 -0.49
C VAL A 35 -0.73 11.35 0.63
N GLN A 36 -0.54 10.78 1.82
CA GLN A 36 -1.46 11.00 2.94
C GLN A 36 -1.38 12.42 3.48
N THR A 37 -0.17 12.99 3.55
CA THR A 37 0.05 14.37 3.99
C THR A 37 -0.51 15.36 2.98
N PHE A 38 -0.20 15.17 1.68
CA PHE A 38 -0.77 16.01 0.62
C PHE A 38 -2.31 15.97 0.57
N ALA A 39 -2.93 14.80 0.80
CA ALA A 39 -4.38 14.67 0.86
C ALA A 39 -4.97 15.36 2.11
N ALA A 40 -4.28 15.27 3.26
CA ALA A 40 -4.70 15.95 4.48
C ALA A 40 -4.63 17.48 4.35
N ASP A 41 -3.65 17.99 3.61
CA ASP A 41 -3.44 19.42 3.35
C ASP A 41 -4.51 20.04 2.42
N GLN A 42 -5.38 19.23 1.80
CA GLN A 42 -6.49 19.74 0.99
C GLN A 42 -7.69 20.23 1.82
N PHE A 43 -7.71 19.96 3.13
CA PHE A 43 -8.81 20.30 4.03
C PHE A 43 -8.34 21.34 5.04
N ASP A 44 -9.13 22.40 5.26
CA ASP A 44 -8.88 23.40 6.29
C ASP A 44 -9.23 22.85 7.68
N ASP A 45 -8.31 23.00 8.62
CA ASP A 45 -8.48 22.55 10.01
C ASP A 45 -9.17 23.61 10.90
N ASP A 46 -9.43 24.82 10.37
CA ASP A 46 -10.11 25.90 11.07
C ASP A 46 -11.64 25.88 10.90
N THR A 47 -12.17 25.13 9.92
CA THR A 47 -13.61 24.99 9.71
C THR A 47 -14.12 23.62 10.19
N PRO A 48 -15.15 23.56 11.06
CA PRO A 48 -15.68 22.28 11.56
C PRO A 48 -16.15 21.33 10.45
N GLU A 49 -16.73 21.88 9.39
CA GLU A 49 -17.28 21.11 8.26
C GLU A 49 -16.18 20.39 7.46
N GLU A 50 -15.06 21.06 7.18
CA GLU A 50 -13.96 20.44 6.42
C GLU A 50 -13.18 19.42 7.25
N LYS A 51 -13.10 19.60 8.58
CA LYS A 51 -12.54 18.59 9.50
C LYS A 51 -13.35 17.29 9.49
N ASP A 52 -14.67 17.40 9.52
CA ASP A 52 -15.56 16.24 9.44
C ASP A 52 -15.43 15.55 8.07
N ALA A 53 -15.32 16.34 7.00
CA ALA A 53 -15.07 15.81 5.65
C ALA A 53 -13.71 15.10 5.54
N LYS A 54 -12.63 15.67 6.12
CA LYS A 54 -11.29 15.08 6.20
C LYS A 54 -11.32 13.73 6.92
N SER A 55 -12.02 13.64 8.04
CA SER A 55 -12.22 12.39 8.80
C SER A 55 -12.95 11.34 7.96
N SER A 56 -14.07 11.72 7.32
CA SER A 56 -14.83 10.83 6.44
C SER A 56 -13.99 10.32 5.26
N PHE A 57 -13.20 11.19 4.64
CA PHE A 57 -12.28 10.85 3.56
C PHE A 57 -11.28 9.76 3.97
N PHE A 58 -10.60 9.94 5.12
CA PHE A 58 -9.64 8.94 5.60
C PHE A 58 -10.31 7.64 6.05
N ASN A 59 -11.54 7.67 6.54
CA ASN A 59 -12.31 6.46 6.84
C ASN A 59 -12.56 5.62 5.57
N TRP A 60 -13.01 6.25 4.48
CA TRP A 60 -13.20 5.58 3.19
C TRP A 60 -11.88 5.11 2.57
N TRP A 61 -10.84 5.92 2.68
CA TRP A 61 -9.49 5.54 2.24
C TRP A 61 -9.03 4.26 2.93
N TYR A 62 -9.16 4.20 4.25
CA TYR A 62 -8.72 3.05 5.04
C TYR A 62 -9.56 1.80 4.72
N LEU A 63 -10.88 1.96 4.55
CA LEU A 63 -11.75 0.88 4.11
C LEU A 63 -11.28 0.28 2.77
N GLY A 64 -10.94 1.13 1.80
CA GLY A 64 -10.41 0.72 0.50
C GLY A 64 -9.10 -0.08 0.62
N ILE A 65 -8.15 0.40 1.42
CA ILE A 65 -6.89 -0.31 1.67
C ILE A 65 -7.14 -1.69 2.28
N VAL A 66 -7.97 -1.77 3.32
CA VAL A 66 -8.24 -3.04 4.01
C VAL A 66 -8.99 -4.01 3.11
N ALA A 67 -10.01 -3.54 2.38
CA ALA A 67 -10.75 -4.36 1.44
C ALA A 67 -9.86 -4.89 0.31
N GLY A 68 -9.02 -4.03 -0.28
CA GLY A 68 -8.07 -4.41 -1.31
C GLY A 68 -7.00 -5.39 -0.82
N SER A 69 -6.44 -5.15 0.36
CA SER A 69 -5.45 -6.05 1.00
C SER A 69 -6.06 -7.42 1.32
N THR A 70 -7.30 -7.44 1.79
CA THR A 70 -8.05 -8.68 2.02
C THR A 70 -8.24 -9.42 0.71
N ALA A 71 -8.74 -8.76 -0.33
CA ALA A 71 -8.91 -9.35 -1.65
C ALA A 71 -7.59 -9.92 -2.22
N ALA A 72 -6.47 -9.22 -2.05
CA ALA A 72 -5.15 -9.66 -2.51
C ALA A 72 -4.65 -10.95 -1.84
N VAL A 73 -5.10 -11.24 -0.62
CA VAL A 73 -4.76 -12.49 0.08
C VAL A 73 -5.76 -13.60 -0.24
N PHE A 74 -7.06 -13.28 -0.28
CA PHE A 74 -8.11 -14.29 -0.44
C PHE A 74 -8.31 -14.72 -1.90
N ILE A 75 -8.37 -13.79 -2.85
CA ILE A 75 -8.68 -14.11 -4.26
C ILE A 75 -7.70 -15.13 -4.86
N PRO A 76 -6.36 -14.99 -4.72
CA PRO A 76 -5.43 -15.94 -5.32
C PRO A 76 -5.62 -17.37 -4.82
N VAL A 77 -6.02 -17.56 -3.55
CA VAL A 77 -6.26 -18.89 -2.97
C VAL A 77 -7.43 -19.60 -3.64
N TYR A 78 -8.46 -18.86 -4.06
CA TYR A 78 -9.63 -19.45 -4.73
C TYR A 78 -9.48 -19.55 -6.25
N LEU A 79 -8.54 -18.82 -6.84
CA LEU A 79 -8.24 -18.89 -8.28
C LEU A 79 -7.16 -19.93 -8.63
N GLN A 80 -6.37 -20.36 -7.65
CA GLN A 80 -5.32 -21.38 -7.81
C GLN A 80 -5.90 -22.79 -7.78
#